data_AF-A0A2N8Z9L9-F1
#
_entry.id   AF-A0A2N8Z9L9-F1
#
_cell.length_a   1.000
_cell.length_b   1.000
_cell.length_c   1.000
_cell.angle_alpha   90.00
_cell.angle_beta   90.00
_cell.angle_gamma   90.00
#
_symmetry.space_group_name_H-M   'P 1'
#
loop_
_entity.id
_entity.type
_entity.pdbx_description
1 polymer ?
#
loop_
_entity_poly.entity_id
_entity_poly.type
_entity_poly.pdbx_seq_one_letter_code
_entity_poly.pdbx_strand_id
1 'polypeptide(L)'
;MSIPTPEQIKKDARLPENANFHGWLIHNPECDDFLLQYKERAGVISKKWCGLPDAAMRFNRYTRALKVLKNLELDDRAIIVVAFDLGSQIIVIGPDVFQDRMSLPSDNPFRAGHLNR
;
A
#
# COMPACT_ATOMS: atom_id res chain seq x y z
N MET A 1 9.15 -17.04 -3.04
CA MET A 1 8.20 -16.01 -3.51
C MET A 1 9.00 -14.80 -3.96
N SER A 2 9.03 -14.51 -5.26
CA SER A 2 9.74 -13.35 -5.79
C SER A 2 8.86 -12.12 -5.60
N ILE A 3 9.37 -11.11 -4.91
CA ILE A 3 8.67 -9.84 -4.73
C ILE A 3 8.65 -9.13 -6.09
N PRO A 4 7.49 -8.79 -6.66
CA PRO A 4 7.42 -8.13 -7.96
C PRO A 4 8.06 -6.75 -7.88
N THR A 5 8.87 -6.40 -8.88
CA THR A 5 9.47 -5.06 -8.96
C THR A 5 8.39 -4.02 -9.30
N PRO A 6 8.57 -2.74 -8.93
CA PRO A 6 7.60 -1.70 -9.29
C PRO A 6 7.36 -1.64 -10.80
N GLU A 7 8.36 -1.92 -11.63
CA GLU A 7 8.19 -2.00 -13.09
C GLU A 7 7.27 -3.15 -13.51
N GLN A 8 7.39 -4.33 -12.89
CA GLN A 8 6.47 -5.43 -13.14
C GLN A 8 5.05 -5.08 -12.71
N ILE A 9 4.87 -4.48 -11.53
CA ILE A 9 3.55 -4.07 -11.04
C ILE A 9 2.94 -3.00 -11.94
N LYS A 10 3.75 -2.03 -12.39
CA LYS A 10 3.33 -0.99 -13.34
C LYS A 10 2.82 -1.63 -14.64
N LYS A 11 3.53 -2.63 -15.16
CA LYS A 11 3.18 -3.35 -16.38
C LYS A 11 1.93 -4.21 -16.20
N ASP A 12 1.82 -4.90 -15.08
CA ASP A 12 0.68 -5.76 -14.73
C ASP A 12 -0.60 -4.94 -14.56
N ALA A 13 -0.51 -3.82 -13.84
CA ALA A 13 -1.61 -2.88 -13.66
C ALA A 13 -1.87 -1.97 -14.89
N ARG A 14 -1.20 -2.20 -16.02
CA ARG A 14 -1.32 -1.43 -17.27
C ARG A 14 -1.25 0.09 -17.06
N LEU A 15 -0.36 0.53 -16.17
CA LEU A 15 -0.22 1.94 -15.88
C LEU A 15 0.44 2.70 -17.03
N PRO A 16 0.03 3.96 -17.26
CA PRO A 16 0.64 4.82 -18.26
C PRO A 16 2.13 5.07 -17.95
N GLU A 17 2.90 5.37 -18.99
CA GLU A 17 4.36 5.54 -18.88
C GLU A 17 4.74 6.71 -17.97
N ASN A 18 3.87 7.72 -17.84
CA ASN A 18 4.03 8.85 -16.92
C ASN A 18 3.91 8.49 -15.43
N ALA A 19 3.45 7.27 -15.10
CA ALA A 19 3.31 6.82 -13.72
C ALA A 19 4.70 6.63 -13.09
N ASN A 20 5.07 7.53 -12.20
CA ASN A 20 6.31 7.48 -11.45
C ASN A 20 6.13 6.65 -10.19
N PHE A 21 7.11 5.80 -9.89
CA PHE A 21 7.10 5.07 -8.64
C PHE A 21 7.21 6.06 -7.47
N HIS A 22 6.18 6.11 -6.64
CA HIS A 22 6.08 7.04 -5.54
C HIS A 22 6.63 6.43 -4.23
N GLY A 23 6.42 5.13 -4.03
CA GLY A 23 6.93 4.39 -2.88
C GLY A 23 6.09 3.18 -2.52
N TRP A 24 6.59 2.34 -1.62
CA TRP A 24 5.80 1.30 -0.97
C TRP A 24 5.07 1.89 0.24
N LEU A 25 3.80 1.55 0.42
CA LEU A 25 2.96 1.94 1.54
C LEU A 25 2.46 0.70 2.27
N ILE A 26 2.02 0.87 3.52
CA ILE A 26 1.29 -0.16 4.26
C ILE A 26 -0.17 0.27 4.30
N HIS A 27 -1.05 -0.55 3.74
CA HIS A 27 -2.47 -0.30 3.62
C HIS A 27 -3.24 -1.31 4.48
N ASN A 28 -4.20 -0.82 5.26
CA ASN A 28 -5.12 -1.63 6.02
C ASN A 28 -6.43 -1.80 5.22
N PRO A 29 -6.65 -2.93 4.54
CA PRO A 29 -7.86 -3.18 3.76
C PRO A 29 -9.15 -3.23 4.59
N GLU A 30 -9.09 -3.42 5.92
CA GLU A 30 -10.28 -3.49 6.76
C GLU A 30 -10.92 -2.12 7.00
N CYS A 31 -10.09 -1.08 7.20
CA CYS A 31 -10.56 0.29 7.40
C CYS A 31 -10.24 1.21 6.20
N ASP A 32 -9.56 0.66 5.21
CA ASP A 32 -9.07 1.35 4.02
C ASP A 32 -8.13 2.54 4.30
N ASP A 33 -7.37 2.46 5.40
CA ASP A 33 -6.40 3.47 5.79
C ASP A 33 -4.96 3.06 5.43
N PHE A 34 -4.08 4.05 5.37
CA PHE A 34 -2.65 3.88 5.17
C PHE A 34 -1.85 4.22 6.41
N LEU A 35 -0.75 3.51 6.64
CA LEU A 35 0.14 3.79 7.77
C LEU A 35 0.82 5.15 7.56
N LEU A 36 0.44 6.14 8.35
CA LEU A 36 1.00 7.49 8.34
C LEU A 36 2.34 7.56 9.07
N GLN A 37 2.37 6.98 10.27
CA GLN A 37 3.57 6.96 11.12
C GLN A 37 3.42 5.86 12.16
N TYR A 38 4.54 5.28 12.57
CA TYR A 38 4.58 4.44 13.75
C TYR A 38 5.67 4.95 14.70
N LYS A 39 5.43 4.82 16.00
CA LYS A 39 6.42 5.07 17.06
C LYS A 39 6.47 3.88 17.98
N GLU A 40 7.67 3.39 18.21
CA GLU A 40 7.95 2.37 19.21
C GLU A 40 8.66 3.06 20.37
N ARG A 41 8.07 3.04 21.57
CA ARG A 41 8.70 3.59 22.77
C ARG A 41 8.44 2.67 23.94
N ALA A 42 9.51 2.10 24.52
CA ALA A 42 9.45 1.26 25.73
C ALA A 42 8.41 0.12 25.66
N GLY A 43 8.29 -0.55 24.51
CA GLY A 43 7.33 -1.65 24.30
C GLY A 43 5.91 -1.21 23.90
N VAL A 44 5.62 0.10 23.90
CA VAL A 44 4.36 0.62 23.35
C VAL A 44 4.55 0.99 21.89
N ILE A 45 3.75 0.36 21.04
CA ILE A 45 3.70 0.63 19.60
C ILE A 45 2.50 1.52 19.31
N SER A 46 2.75 2.80 19.04
CA SER A 46 1.73 3.75 18.58
C SER A 46 1.71 3.80 17.05
N LYS A 47 0.56 3.53 16.44
CA LYS A 47 0.35 3.55 14.99
C LYS A 47 -0.60 4.68 14.65
N LYS A 48 -0.22 5.53 13.71
CA LYS A 48 -1.09 6.52 13.10
C LYS A 48 -1.45 6.06 11.69
N TRP A 49 -2.73 6.15 11.39
CA TRP A 49 -3.32 5.81 10.11
C TRP A 49 -3.90 7.07 9.46
N CYS A 50 -3.99 7.07 8.13
CA CYS A 50 -4.55 8.17 7.34
C CYS A 50 -5.20 7.60 6.08
N GLY A 51 -6.38 8.09 5.70
CA GLY A 51 -7.05 7.66 4.46
C GLY A 51 -6.40 8.16 3.17
N LEU A 52 -5.39 9.03 3.24
CA LEU A 52 -4.71 9.60 2.08
C LEU A 52 -3.39 8.87 1.79
N PRO A 53 -3.22 8.25 0.61
CA PRO A 53 -1.97 7.58 0.25
C PRO A 53 -0.80 8.56 0.05
N ASP A 54 -1.08 9.82 -0.29
CA ASP A 54 -0.07 10.89 -0.41
C ASP A 54 0.59 11.22 0.95
N ALA A 55 -0.23 11.31 1.99
CA ALA A 55 0.24 11.60 3.34
C ALA A 55 0.94 10.39 3.98
N ALA A 56 0.70 9.18 3.46
CA ALA A 56 1.16 7.95 4.06
C ALA A 56 2.69 7.80 4.09
N MET A 57 3.16 6.92 4.98
CA MET A 57 4.58 6.63 5.13
C MET A 57 5.10 5.87 3.92
N ARG A 58 6.01 6.51 3.18
CA ARG A 58 6.62 5.98 1.97
C ARG A 58 7.90 5.24 2.26
N PHE A 59 7.98 4.02 1.78
CA PHE A 59 9.16 3.18 1.87
C PHE A 59 9.80 3.01 0.49
N ASN A 60 11.11 3.28 0.39
CA ASN A 60 11.85 3.10 -0.88
C ASN A 60 12.03 1.62 -1.27
N ARG A 61 11.87 0.68 -0.33
CA ARG A 61 12.09 -0.76 -0.55
C ARG A 61 10.98 -1.57 0.11
N TYR A 62 10.48 -2.59 -0.60
CA TYR A 62 9.51 -3.55 -0.07
C TYR A 62 9.99 -4.21 1.23
N THR A 63 11.27 -4.59 1.29
CA THR A 63 11.85 -5.22 2.49
C THR A 63 11.81 -4.34 3.73
N ARG A 64 11.85 -3.00 3.58
CA ARG A 64 11.65 -2.08 4.71
C ARG A 64 10.20 -2.07 5.16
N ALA A 65 9.26 -1.96 4.23
CA ALA A 65 7.84 -2.02 4.54
C ALA A 65 7.48 -3.36 5.21
N LEU A 66 8.01 -4.49 4.72
CA LEU A 66 7.81 -5.81 5.30
C LEU A 66 8.37 -5.93 6.71
N LYS A 67 9.57 -5.40 6.96
CA LYS A 67 10.12 -5.36 8.32
C LYS A 67 9.22 -4.60 9.26
N VAL A 68 8.72 -3.43 8.85
CA VAL A 68 7.82 -2.61 9.66
C VAL A 68 6.50 -3.35 9.90
N LEU A 69 5.89 -3.89 8.85
CA LEU A 69 4.65 -4.65 8.94
C LEU A 69 4.76 -5.83 9.92
N LYS A 70 5.86 -6.60 9.85
CA LYS A 70 6.14 -7.68 10.81
C LYS A 70 6.44 -7.17 12.22
N ASN A 71 7.23 -6.12 12.36
CA ASN A 71 7.58 -5.55 13.67
C ASN A 71 6.35 -4.97 14.39
N LEU A 72 5.39 -4.46 13.61
CA LEU A 72 4.12 -3.96 14.11
C LEU A 72 3.07 -5.07 14.25
N GLU A 73 3.38 -6.32 13.93
CA GLU A 73 2.45 -7.47 13.92
C GLU A 73 1.17 -7.16 13.13
N LEU A 74 1.34 -6.49 11.99
CA LEU A 74 0.24 -6.07 11.11
C LEU A 74 0.00 -7.04 9.95
N ASP A 75 0.75 -8.13 9.85
CA ASP A 75 0.64 -9.13 8.76
C ASP A 75 -0.76 -9.73 8.62
N ASP A 76 -1.48 -9.82 9.74
CA ASP A 76 -2.85 -10.32 9.77
C ASP A 76 -3.89 -9.31 9.27
N ARG A 77 -3.61 -8.00 9.28
CA ARG A 77 -4.63 -6.96 9.00
C ARG A 77 -4.24 -5.93 7.95
N ALA A 78 -2.96 -5.80 7.63
CA ALA A 78 -2.44 -4.84 6.68
C ALA A 78 -1.63 -5.55 5.60
N ILE A 79 -1.52 -4.88 4.46
CA ILE A 79 -0.82 -5.38 3.28
C ILE A 79 0.12 -4.30 2.77
N ILE A 80 1.20 -4.72 2.12
CA ILE A 80 2.14 -3.78 1.49
C ILE A 80 1.65 -3.54 0.08
N VAL A 81 1.49 -2.27 -0.26
CA VAL A 81 1.03 -1.82 -1.58
C VAL A 81 2.07 -0.88 -2.16
N VAL A 82 2.09 -0.74 -3.48
CA VAL A 82 2.93 0.25 -4.16
C VAL A 82 2.06 1.42 -4.59
N ALA A 83 2.55 2.62 -4.34
CA ALA A 83 1.98 3.86 -4.83
C ALA A 83 2.72 4.31 -6.09
N PHE A 84 1.96 4.70 -7.11
CA PHE A 84 2.46 5.40 -8.28
C PHE A 84 1.83 6.78 -8.39
N ASP A 85 2.66 7.76 -8.69
CA ASP A 85 2.28 9.13 -8.95
C ASP A 85 2.06 9.30 -10.45
N LEU A 86 0.85 9.73 -10.84
CA LEU A 86 0.47 10.03 -12.23
C LEU A 86 0.57 11.53 -12.54
N GLY A 87 1.16 12.34 -11.65
CA GLY A 87 1.18 13.80 -11.68
C GLY A 87 -0.14 14.48 -11.30
N SER A 88 -1.29 13.90 -11.65
CA SER A 88 -2.63 14.43 -11.27
C SER A 88 -3.25 13.72 -10.06
N GLN A 89 -2.83 12.47 -9.78
CA GLN A 89 -3.33 11.66 -8.68
C GLN A 89 -2.33 10.57 -8.33
N ILE A 90 -2.40 10.08 -7.09
CA ILE A 90 -1.63 8.92 -6.64
C ILE A 90 -2.54 7.71 -6.66
N ILE A 91 -2.10 6.68 -7.37
CA ILE A 91 -2.77 5.39 -7.43
C ILE A 91 -2.01 4.38 -6.58
N VAL A 92 -2.76 3.47 -5.99
CA VAL A 92 -2.21 2.42 -5.13
C VAL A 92 -2.55 1.07 -5.71
N ILE A 93 -1.54 0.22 -5.85
CA ILE A 93 -1.68 -1.13 -6.37
C ILE A 93 -1.15 -2.12 -5.34
N GLY A 94 -1.96 -3.09 -4.96
CA GLY A 94 -1.54 -4.20 -4.13
C GLY A 94 -0.97 -5.35 -4.95
N PRO A 95 -0.10 -6.18 -4.37
CA PRO A 95 0.30 -7.43 -4.98
C PRO A 95 -0.91 -8.39 -5.02
N ASP A 96 -1.04 -9.10 -6.14
CA ASP A 96 -2.14 -10.01 -6.50
C ASP A 96 -2.41 -11.10 -5.45
N VAL A 97 -1.40 -11.48 -4.67
CA VAL A 97 -1.54 -12.40 -3.52
C VAL A 97 -2.52 -11.92 -2.43
N PHE A 98 -2.87 -10.63 -2.40
CA PHE A 98 -3.89 -10.09 -1.51
C PHE A 98 -5.16 -9.63 -2.25
N GLN A 99 -5.34 -10.02 -3.51
CA GLN A 99 -6.51 -9.67 -4.33
C GLN A 99 -7.83 -10.11 -3.66
N ASP A 100 -7.81 -11.23 -2.92
CA ASP A 100 -8.93 -11.72 -2.12
C ASP A 100 -9.32 -10.72 -1.00
N ARG A 101 -8.33 -10.12 -0.32
CA ARG A 101 -8.54 -9.09 0.72
C ARG A 101 -8.82 -7.70 0.11
N MET A 102 -8.29 -7.44 -1.08
CA MET A 102 -8.63 -6.25 -1.89
C MET A 102 -10.02 -6.31 -2.51
N SER A 103 -10.66 -7.47 -2.53
CA SER A 103 -12.05 -7.66 -2.98
C SER A 103 -13.07 -7.42 -1.87
N LEU A 104 -12.63 -7.15 -0.63
CA LEU A 104 -13.54 -6.73 0.44
C LEU A 104 -14.23 -5.41 0.03
N PRO A 105 -15.54 -5.25 0.33
CA PRO A 105 -16.23 -3.99 0.06
C PRO A 105 -15.53 -2.87 0.80
N SER A 106 -15.09 -1.85 0.07
CA SER A 106 -14.42 -0.68 0.61
C SER A 106 -15.06 0.58 0.03
N ASP A 107 -15.30 1.56 0.90
CA ASP A 107 -15.85 2.87 0.54
C ASP A 107 -14.76 3.84 0.04
N ASN A 108 -13.50 3.41 -0.03
CA ASN A 108 -12.40 4.30 -0.39
C ASN A 108 -12.25 4.44 -1.92
N PRO A 109 -12.40 5.66 -2.47
CA PRO A 109 -12.29 5.91 -3.90
C PRO A 109 -10.87 5.72 -4.46
N PHE A 110 -9.84 5.64 -3.62
CA PHE A 110 -8.44 5.46 -4.04
C PHE A 110 -8.02 3.99 -4.20
N ARG A 111 -8.88 3.05 -3.81
CA ARG A 111 -8.62 1.62 -3.97
C ARG A 111 -8.94 1.21 -5.41
N ALA A 112 -7.93 0.76 -6.15
CA ALA A 112 -8.08 0.26 -7.53
C ALA A 112 -8.78 -1.12 -7.56
N GLY A 113 -10.01 -1.19 -7.04
CA GLY A 113 -10.87 -2.38 -7.07
C GLY A 113 -12.12 -2.21 -7.95
N HIS A 114 -12.36 -1.02 -8.49
CA HIS A 114 -13.53 -0.73 -9.33
C HIS A 114 -13.13 -0.44 -10.79
N LEU A 115 -12.35 -1.33 -11.41
CA LEU A 115 -12.34 -1.46 -12.87
C LEU A 115 -13.18 -2.69 -13.23
N ASN A 116 -14.50 -2.53 -13.22
CA ASN A 116 -15.40 -3.49 -13.83
C ASN A 116 -16.08 -2.89 -15.05
N ARG A 117 -15.79 -3.55 -16.19
CA ARG A 117 -16.40 -3.53 -17.52
C ARG A 117 -16.02 -2.43 -18.49
#